data_AF-A0A1G7BU64-F1
#
_entry.id   AF-A0A1G7BU64-F1
#
_cell.length_a   1.000
_cell.length_b   1.000
_cell.length_c   1.000
_cell.angle_alpha   90.00
_cell.angle_beta   90.00
_cell.angle_gamma   90.00
#
_symmetry.space_group_name_H-M   'P 1'
#
loop_
_entity.id
_entity.type
_entity.pdbx_description
1 polymer ?
#
loop_
_entity_poly.entity_id
_entity_poly.type
_entity_poly.pdbx_seq_one_letter_code
_entity_poly.pdbx_strand_id
1 'polypeptide(L)'
;MSLKSLFSKINRSSESTEDTSNEDFMKEEIIKIDEDDVEVVLHNEETIAKKMRNSNVLKKYFQLGKVLFGMLKDIKTGVYTNVPWLTIATIVMILLYVLNPMDLVPDFIPGLGYLDDATILALGIGWIESDVHRYLDWKILEGETT
;
A
#
# COMPACT_ATOMS: atom_id res chain seq x y z
N MET A 1 34.16 -15.61 35.60
CA MET A 1 34.18 -15.02 34.23
C MET A 1 33.16 -13.90 34.23
N SER A 2 33.58 -12.65 34.02
CA SER A 2 32.74 -11.45 34.25
C SER A 2 32.11 -10.94 32.96
N LEU A 3 30.85 -10.51 33.01
CA LEU A 3 30.09 -9.92 31.87
C LEU A 3 30.83 -8.75 31.21
N LYS A 4 31.65 -8.02 31.98
CA LYS A 4 32.50 -6.94 31.46
C LYS A 4 33.57 -7.43 30.47
N SER A 5 34.08 -8.66 30.66
CA SER A 5 35.04 -9.26 29.73
C SER A 5 34.37 -9.84 28.48
N LEU A 6 33.06 -10.13 28.53
CA LEU A 6 32.29 -10.55 27.37
C LEU A 6 31.92 -9.34 26.50
N PHE A 7 31.49 -8.23 27.11
CA PHE A 7 31.20 -6.98 26.39
C PHE A 7 32.43 -6.37 25.72
N SER A 8 33.59 -6.42 26.38
CA SER A 8 34.85 -5.95 25.77
C SER A 8 35.27 -6.79 24.56
N LYS A 9 34.93 -8.09 24.55
CA LYS A 9 35.29 -9.00 23.46
C LYS A 9 34.35 -8.83 22.25
N ILE A 10 33.08 -8.51 22.49
CA ILE A 10 32.09 -8.19 21.46
C ILE A 10 32.44 -6.86 20.76
N ASN A 11 32.86 -5.85 21.52
CA ASN A 11 33.25 -4.55 20.95
C ASN A 11 34.59 -4.56 20.19
N ARG A 12 35.36 -5.64 20.27
CA ARG A 12 36.67 -5.79 19.59
C ARG A 12 36.62 -6.72 18.38
N SER A 13 35.50 -7.44 18.18
CA SER A 13 35.32 -8.33 17.02
C SER A 13 34.58 -7.67 15.85
N SER A 14 34.03 -6.46 16.03
CA SER A 14 33.31 -5.71 14.98
C SER A 14 34.23 -4.82 14.13
N GLU A 15 35.54 -4.84 14.37
CA GLU A 15 36.51 -4.01 13.65
C GLU A 15 37.42 -4.93 12.81
N SER A 16 36.89 -5.43 11.69
CA SER A 16 37.64 -5.84 10.49
C SER A 16 36.71 -6.57 9.52
N THR A 17 36.06 -5.81 8.64
CA THR A 17 35.96 -6.08 7.19
C THR A 17 35.17 -4.94 6.57
N GLU A 18 35.92 -4.02 5.98
CA GLU A 18 35.41 -3.12 4.95
C GLU A 18 34.83 -3.98 3.82
N ASP A 19 33.54 -3.83 3.54
CA ASP A 19 33.07 -3.87 2.15
C ASP A 19 32.19 -2.64 1.93
N THR A 20 32.75 -1.78 1.10
CA THR A 20 32.31 -0.44 0.76
C THR A 20 31.01 -0.46 -0.04
N SER A 21 30.07 0.46 0.26
CA SER A 21 29.14 1.14 -0.68
C SER A 21 27.65 1.33 -0.28
N ASN A 22 27.24 1.29 1.00
CA ASN A 22 25.81 1.50 1.33
C ASN A 22 25.50 2.35 2.58
N GLU A 23 26.34 3.33 2.95
CA GLU A 23 26.07 4.16 4.14
C GLU A 23 25.75 5.64 3.86
N ASP A 24 25.91 6.13 2.63
CA ASP A 24 25.72 7.56 2.34
C ASP A 24 24.37 7.91 1.69
N PHE A 25 23.58 6.94 1.24
CA PHE A 25 22.25 7.20 0.67
C PHE A 25 21.09 7.14 1.70
N MET A 26 21.38 6.79 2.95
CA MET A 26 20.36 6.63 4.02
C MET A 26 20.45 7.73 5.11
N LYS A 27 21.33 8.73 4.95
CA LYS A 27 21.61 9.73 6.00
C LYS A 27 20.87 11.07 5.85
N GLU A 28 20.24 11.35 4.71
CA GLU A 28 19.59 12.65 4.48
C GLU A 28 18.08 12.70 4.66
N GLU A 29 17.41 11.56 4.83
CA GLU A 29 15.96 11.53 5.08
C GLU A 29 15.61 10.69 6.32
N ILE A 30 16.42 10.82 7.37
CA ILE A 30 16.00 10.42 8.70
C ILE A 30 14.97 11.46 9.13
N ILE A 31 13.70 11.15 8.89
CA ILE A 31 12.53 11.84 9.46
C ILE A 31 12.85 12.09 10.93
N LYS A 32 13.02 13.35 11.33
CA LYS A 32 13.16 13.73 12.73
C LYS A 32 11.84 13.39 13.42
N ILE A 33 11.75 12.19 13.95
CA ILE A 33 10.66 11.80 14.84
C ILE A 33 10.97 12.48 16.18
N ASP A 34 10.14 13.44 16.58
CA ASP A 34 10.27 14.09 17.88
C ASP A 34 9.79 13.13 18.99
N GLU A 35 10.28 13.33 20.21
CA GLU A 35 9.89 12.52 21.37
C GLU A 35 8.37 12.66 21.65
N ASP A 36 7.81 13.83 21.32
CA ASP A 36 6.38 14.13 21.39
C ASP A 36 5.54 13.26 20.43
N ASP A 37 6.04 12.97 19.22
CA ASP A 37 5.34 12.14 18.23
C ASP A 37 5.24 10.68 18.68
N VAL A 38 6.28 10.20 19.37
CA VAL A 38 6.33 8.85 19.94
C VAL A 38 5.29 8.71 21.05
N GLU A 39 5.16 9.72 21.92
CA GLU A 39 4.18 9.69 23.01
C GLU A 39 2.74 9.72 22.50
N VAL A 40 2.46 10.45 21.42
CA VAL A 40 1.14 10.46 20.76
C VAL A 40 0.77 9.08 20.21
N VAL A 41 1.72 8.34 19.63
CA VAL A 41 1.47 6.98 19.13
C VAL A 41 1.25 6.01 20.29
N LEU A 42 2.05 6.10 21.35
CA LEU A 42 1.95 5.26 22.54
C LEU A 42 0.64 5.48 23.30
N HIS A 43 0.17 6.73 23.44
CA HIS A 43 -1.13 7.01 24.06
C HIS A 43 -2.31 6.52 23.22
N ASN A 44 -2.15 6.43 21.90
CA ASN A 44 -3.18 5.95 20.98
C ASN A 44 -3.06 4.45 20.65
N GLU A 45 -2.19 3.70 21.34
CA GLU A 45 -1.95 2.28 21.11
C GLU A 45 -3.25 1.49 21.05
N GLU A 46 -4.16 1.68 22.00
CA GLU A 46 -5.44 0.97 22.04
C GLU A 46 -6.32 1.28 20.81
N THR A 47 -6.29 2.52 20.31
CA THR A 47 -7.08 2.92 19.13
C THR A 47 -6.49 2.32 17.86
N ILE A 48 -5.17 2.32 17.73
CA ILE A 48 -4.45 1.70 16.61
C ILE A 48 -4.66 0.19 16.63
N ALA A 49 -4.46 -0.44 17.80
CA ALA A 49 -4.70 -1.85 18.02
C ALA A 49 -6.16 -2.22 17.75
N LYS A 50 -7.13 -1.39 18.15
CA LYS A 50 -8.55 -1.59 17.86
C LYS A 50 -8.85 -1.45 16.37
N LYS A 51 -8.26 -0.48 15.65
CA LYS A 51 -8.42 -0.34 14.19
C LYS A 51 -7.81 -1.51 13.43
N MET A 52 -6.66 -2.02 13.85
CA MET A 52 -6.01 -3.19 13.25
C MET A 52 -6.74 -4.50 13.60
N ARG A 53 -7.12 -4.68 14.87
CA ARG A 53 -7.90 -5.84 15.36
C ARG A 53 -9.33 -5.84 14.85
N ASN A 54 -9.87 -4.67 14.49
CA ASN A 54 -11.10 -4.55 13.73
C ASN A 54 -10.86 -5.08 12.31
N SER A 55 -10.69 -6.40 12.23
CA SER A 55 -10.45 -7.18 11.03
C SER A 55 -11.45 -6.85 9.93
N ASN A 56 -12.62 -6.31 10.27
CA ASN A 56 -13.59 -5.77 9.33
C ASN A 56 -12.99 -4.72 8.38
N VAL A 57 -12.12 -3.82 8.84
CA VAL A 57 -11.52 -2.79 7.98
C VAL A 57 -10.54 -3.42 6.98
N LEU A 58 -9.61 -4.24 7.47
CA LEU A 58 -8.66 -4.96 6.59
C LEU A 58 -9.40 -5.91 5.64
N LYS A 59 -10.43 -6.61 6.12
CA LYS A 59 -11.30 -7.46 5.30
C LYS A 59 -12.01 -6.66 4.22
N LYS A 60 -12.52 -5.45 4.50
CA LYS A 60 -13.14 -4.60 3.49
C LYS A 60 -12.15 -4.24 2.37
N TYR A 61 -10.93 -3.84 2.71
CA TYR A 61 -9.90 -3.55 1.71
C TYR A 61 -9.50 -4.78 0.90
N PHE A 62 -9.32 -5.92 1.56
CA PHE A 62 -9.02 -7.18 0.88
C PHE A 62 -10.17 -7.63 -0.05
N GLN A 63 -11.41 -7.47 0.41
CA GLN A 63 -12.61 -7.74 -0.39
C GLN A 63 -12.67 -6.81 -1.60
N LEU A 64 -12.42 -5.51 -1.41
CA LEU A 64 -12.37 -4.54 -2.50
C LEU A 64 -11.33 -4.94 -3.54
N GLY A 65 -10.09 -5.24 -3.13
CA GLY A 65 -9.05 -5.71 -4.04
C GLY A 65 -9.45 -6.99 -4.80
N LYS A 66 -10.12 -7.93 -4.13
CA LYS A 66 -10.65 -9.15 -4.76
C LYS A 66 -11.73 -8.84 -5.80
N VAL A 67 -12.62 -7.89 -5.52
CA VAL A 67 -13.65 -7.43 -6.46
C VAL A 67 -13.02 -6.79 -7.69
N LEU A 68 -12.08 -5.86 -7.50
CA LEU A 68 -11.37 -5.19 -8.60
C LEU A 68 -10.63 -6.20 -9.49
N PHE A 69 -9.94 -7.17 -8.89
CA PHE A 69 -9.27 -8.24 -9.63
C PHE A 69 -10.25 -9.14 -10.38
N GLY A 70 -11.39 -9.46 -9.75
CA GLY A 70 -12.48 -10.21 -10.39
C GLY A 70 -13.04 -9.49 -11.62
N MET A 71 -13.27 -8.19 -11.50
CA MET A 71 -13.76 -7.35 -12.59
C MET A 71 -12.78 -7.34 -13.76
N LEU A 72 -11.47 -7.17 -13.49
CA LEU A 72 -10.44 -7.20 -14.52
C LEU A 72 -10.37 -8.55 -15.23
N LYS A 73 -10.54 -9.66 -14.48
CA LYS A 73 -10.60 -11.00 -15.06
C LYS A 73 -11.80 -11.18 -15.99
N ASP A 74 -12.98 -10.73 -15.57
CA ASP A 74 -14.21 -10.89 -16.35
C ASP A 74 -14.24 -9.99 -17.60
N ILE A 75 -13.59 -8.83 -17.53
CA ILE A 75 -13.32 -7.98 -18.70
C ILE A 75 -12.37 -8.70 -19.65
N LYS A 76 -11.27 -9.27 -19.14
CA LYS A 76 -10.28 -9.99 -19.96
C LYS A 76 -10.86 -11.23 -20.64
N THR A 77 -11.77 -11.95 -19.99
CA THR A 77 -12.45 -13.12 -20.57
C THR A 77 -13.56 -12.73 -21.54
N GLY A 78 -13.92 -11.44 -21.62
CA GLY A 78 -14.97 -10.94 -22.51
C GLY A 78 -16.39 -11.19 -22.01
N VAL A 79 -16.56 -11.65 -20.76
CA VAL A 79 -17.88 -11.89 -20.17
C VAL A 79 -18.51 -10.57 -19.73
N TYR A 80 -17.69 -9.61 -19.26
CA TYR A 80 -18.14 -8.28 -18.86
C TYR A 80 -17.46 -7.20 -19.70
N THR A 81 -18.09 -6.77 -20.80
CA THR A 81 -17.48 -5.89 -21.81
C THR A 81 -17.95 -4.43 -21.75
N ASN A 82 -19.01 -4.12 -21.01
CA ASN A 82 -19.64 -2.80 -21.01
C ASN A 82 -19.07 -1.88 -19.91
N VAL A 83 -17.76 -1.60 -20.02
CA VAL A 83 -17.01 -0.82 -19.03
C VAL A 83 -16.26 0.33 -19.70
N PRO A 84 -16.34 1.56 -19.18
CA PRO A 84 -15.52 2.66 -19.67
C PRO A 84 -14.03 2.33 -19.57
N TRP A 85 -13.25 2.70 -20.58
CA TRP A 85 -11.80 2.45 -20.59
C TRP A 85 -11.09 3.11 -19.39
N LEU A 86 -11.55 4.30 -18.99
CA LEU A 86 -11.03 5.02 -17.82
C LEU A 86 -11.14 4.16 -16.56
N THR A 87 -12.25 3.45 -16.38
CA THR A 87 -12.47 2.57 -15.24
C THR A 87 -11.45 1.43 -15.22
N ILE A 88 -11.18 0.83 -16.37
CA ILE A 88 -10.17 -0.23 -16.51
C ILE A 88 -8.78 0.32 -16.15
N ALA A 89 -8.42 1.49 -16.69
CA ALA A 89 -7.14 2.13 -16.42
C ALA A 89 -6.96 2.44 -14.92
N THR A 90 -7.99 2.98 -14.27
CA THR A 90 -7.96 3.28 -12.84
C THR A 90 -7.85 2.02 -11.98
N ILE A 91 -8.57 0.93 -12.32
CA ILE A 91 -8.45 -0.36 -11.61
C ILE A 91 -7.03 -0.90 -11.71
N VAL A 92 -6.43 -0.86 -12.90
CA VAL A 92 -5.05 -1.29 -13.11
C VAL A 92 -4.08 -0.43 -12.30
N MET A 93 -4.26 0.90 -12.30
CA MET A 93 -3.46 1.84 -11.52
C MET A 93 -3.51 1.53 -10.01
N ILE A 94 -4.71 1.30 -9.46
CA ILE A 94 -4.90 0.96 -8.04
C ILE A 94 -4.21 -0.37 -7.71
N LEU A 95 -4.39 -1.40 -8.54
CA LEU A 95 -3.77 -2.71 -8.30
C LEU A 95 -2.25 -2.62 -8.36
N LEU A 96 -1.69 -1.90 -9.34
CA LEU A 96 -0.25 -1.68 -9.45
C LEU A 96 0.29 -0.94 -8.22
N TYR A 97 -0.42 0.07 -7.71
CA TYR A 97 -0.03 0.77 -6.48
C TYR A 97 -0.02 -0.16 -5.26
N VAL A 98 -0.98 -1.07 -5.16
CA VAL A 98 -1.01 -2.09 -4.08
C VAL A 98 0.18 -3.06 -4.19
N LEU A 99 0.60 -3.40 -5.41
CA LEU A 99 1.76 -4.28 -5.64
C LEU A 99 3.08 -3.57 -5.31
N ASN A 100 3.22 -2.32 -5.72
CA ASN A 100 4.41 -1.53 -5.45
C ASN A 100 4.04 -0.04 -5.27
N PRO A 101 3.87 0.43 -4.02
CA PRO A 101 3.40 1.78 -3.77
C PRO A 101 4.38 2.87 -4.23
N MET A 102 5.66 2.54 -4.39
CA MET A 102 6.73 3.49 -4.72
C MET A 102 7.00 3.64 -6.24
N ASP A 103 6.34 2.86 -7.09
CA ASP A 103 6.78 2.62 -8.48
C ASP A 103 5.78 3.13 -9.52
N LEU A 104 4.71 3.79 -9.07
CA LEU A 104 3.63 4.31 -9.92
C LEU A 104 3.87 5.74 -10.44
N VAL A 105 4.92 6.40 -9.94
CA VAL A 105 5.43 7.66 -10.47
C VAL A 105 6.70 7.34 -11.27
N PRO A 106 6.60 6.81 -12.50
CA PRO A 106 7.65 7.03 -13.46
C PRO A 106 7.83 8.54 -13.59
N ASP A 107 9.05 9.00 -13.87
CA ASP A 107 9.40 10.39 -14.22
C ASP A 107 8.68 10.96 -15.48
N PHE A 108 7.50 10.43 -15.85
CA PHE A 108 6.83 10.56 -17.13
C PHE A 108 5.67 11.55 -17.16
N ILE A 109 5.24 12.13 -16.03
CA ILE A 109 4.19 13.17 -16.06
C ILE A 109 4.71 14.53 -15.55
N PRO A 110 5.33 15.33 -16.45
CA PRO A 110 5.66 16.72 -16.16
C PRO A 110 4.43 17.49 -15.69
N GLY A 111 4.49 18.08 -14.49
CA GLY A 111 3.43 18.92 -13.93
C GLY A 111 2.45 18.23 -12.97
N LEU A 112 2.49 16.90 -12.82
CA LEU A 112 1.68 16.18 -11.82
C LEU A 112 2.34 16.08 -10.43
N GLY A 113 3.64 16.38 -10.31
CA GLY A 113 4.41 16.25 -9.05
C GLY A 113 4.00 17.16 -7.88
N TYR A 114 2.88 17.88 -8.00
CA TYR A 114 2.26 18.65 -6.92
C TYR A 114 1.02 17.97 -6.33
N LEU A 115 0.46 16.94 -6.99
CA LEU A 115 -0.62 16.14 -6.43
C LEU A 115 -0.02 15.01 -5.61
N ASP A 116 -0.44 14.90 -4.36
CA ASP A 116 -0.13 13.76 -3.50
C ASP A 116 -0.72 12.48 -4.13
N ASP A 117 0.08 11.42 -4.31
CA ASP A 117 -0.29 10.20 -5.04
C ASP A 117 -1.54 9.52 -4.45
N ALA A 118 -1.68 9.59 -3.13
CA ALA A 118 -2.87 9.08 -2.43
C ALA A 118 -4.14 9.85 -2.79
N THR A 119 -4.02 11.14 -3.13
CA THR A 119 -5.15 11.98 -3.57
C THR A 119 -5.64 11.55 -4.95
N ILE A 120 -4.74 11.28 -5.91
CA ILE A 120 -5.12 10.76 -7.23
C ILE A 120 -5.85 9.44 -7.10
N LEU A 121 -5.33 8.53 -6.26
CA LEU A 121 -5.94 7.23 -6.02
C LEU A 121 -7.31 7.34 -5.34
N ALA A 122 -7.45 8.22 -4.34
CA ALA A 122 -8.72 8.46 -3.66
C ALA A 122 -9.78 9.04 -4.62
N LEU A 123 -9.39 9.95 -5.52
CA LEU A 123 -10.31 10.44 -6.55
C LEU A 123 -10.65 9.35 -7.57
N GLY A 124 -9.67 8.56 -7.99
CA GLY A 124 -9.84 7.43 -8.89
C GLY A 124 -10.84 6.41 -8.33
N ILE A 125 -10.71 6.02 -7.06
CA ILE A 125 -11.63 5.09 -6.40
C ILE A 125 -13.07 5.63 -6.40
N GLY A 126 -13.24 6.93 -6.13
CA GLY A 126 -14.55 7.57 -6.12
C GLY A 126 -15.18 7.65 -7.51
N TRP A 127 -14.38 7.85 -8.56
CA TRP A 127 -14.87 7.85 -9.94
C TRP A 127 -15.32 6.48 -10.44
N ILE A 128 -14.61 5.41 -10.07
CA ILE A 128 -14.98 4.06 -10.52
C ILE A 128 -16.01 3.38 -9.63
N GLU A 129 -16.36 3.98 -8.49
CA GLU A 129 -17.24 3.39 -7.49
C GLU A 129 -18.57 2.94 -8.11
N SER A 130 -19.21 3.77 -8.94
CA SER A 130 -20.46 3.43 -9.62
C SER A 130 -20.33 2.25 -10.58
N ASP A 131 -19.18 2.11 -11.24
CA ASP A 131 -18.93 1.04 -12.19
C ASP A 131 -18.61 -0.28 -11.49
N VAL A 132 -17.92 -0.21 -10.36
CA VAL A 132 -17.67 -1.35 -9.47
C VAL A 132 -18.98 -1.86 -8.88
N HIS A 133 -19.87 -0.96 -8.43
CA HIS A 133 -21.20 -1.36 -7.96
C HIS A 133 -22.01 -2.04 -9.06
N ARG A 134 -22.04 -1.47 -10.27
CA ARG A 134 -22.72 -2.08 -11.42
C ARG A 134 -22.16 -3.47 -11.77
N TYR A 135 -20.85 -3.65 -11.64
CA TYR A 135 -20.22 -4.97 -11.80
C TYR A 135 -20.64 -5.96 -10.70
N LEU A 136 -20.72 -5.51 -9.45
CA LEU A 136 -21.17 -6.33 -8.34
C LEU A 136 -22.63 -6.76 -8.51
N ASP A 137 -23.50 -5.84 -8.90
CA ASP A 137 -24.91 -6.12 -9.20
C ASP A 137 -25.03 -7.19 -10.30
N TRP A 138 -24.29 -7.00 -11.41
CA TRP A 138 -24.23 -8.00 -12.48
C TRP A 138 -23.74 -9.36 -11.97
N LYS A 139 -22.70 -9.39 -11.14
CA LYS A 139 -22.10 -10.63 -10.63
C LYS A 139 -23.03 -11.38 -9.66
N ILE A 140 -23.82 -10.66 -8.88
CA ILE A 140 -24.85 -11.24 -8.01
C ILE A 140 -25.93 -11.88 -8.88
N LEU A 141 -26.41 -11.19 -9.92
CA LEU A 141 -27.42 -11.71 -10.83
C LEU A 141 -26.94 -12.98 -11.57
N GLU A 142 -25.71 -13.01 -12.06
CA GLU A 142 -25.12 -14.22 -12.68
C GLU A 142 -25.03 -15.38 -11.68
N GLY A 143 -24.63 -15.10 -10.44
CA GLY A 143 -24.51 -16.11 -9.38
C GLY A 143 -25.84 -16.69 -8.89
N GLU A 144 -26.96 -16.00 -9.12
CA GLU A 144 -28.31 -16.52 -8.85
C GLU A 144 -28.86 -17.40 -10.00
N THR A 145 -28.24 -17.36 -11.18
CA THR A 145 -28.71 -18.08 -12.37
C THR A 145 -27.98 -19.39 -12.66
N THR A 146 -27.04 -19.80 -11.81
CA THR A 146 -26.27 -21.06 -11.91
C THR A 146 -26.53 -21.97 -10.71
#